data_AF-A0A642C402-F1
#
_entry.id   AF-A0A642C402-F1
#
_cell.length_a   1.000
_cell.length_b   1.000
_cell.length_c   1.000
_cell.angle_alpha   90.00
_cell.angle_beta   90.00
_cell.angle_gamma   90.00
#
_symmetry.space_group_name_H-M   'P 1'
#
loop_
_entity.id
_entity.type
_entity.pdbx_description
1 polymer ?
#
loop_
_entity_poly.entity_id
_entity_poly.type
_entity_poly.pdbx_seq_one_letter_code
_entity_poly.pdbx_strand_id
1 'polypeptide(L)'
;DCAILLKSRVALYEGSWLKNFKGTAFVPNGPGWPGANKDYNANYSFKSGSIEKESEFFFDEAIKAAQIIAEKYNILTANTGVFPQTSSEPENPYFSMFCDIDMEKYNEVLLWRRYNTGLGVANEVCQYGCVGNNGVGTTKSMIDAFILKNGEPIYASPMWADENSSYWGDNNIIHITKNRDTRADIFIKKPGQKNLHTQAGDHGVVEEWGPNITASSVTEKYNTGYALRKGLNPDGKYTNNTQSIVGSIIFRTAEAYLNYIEAYYELHGSLDSYAEKYWKAIRRRAGIDEDYTKTIRLTDMSKEAETDWGAYSGGEIIDATRYNIRRERRCELMAEGLRSMDLHRWRSMDQMITKPYHILGMNLWQEMYGWDWYKDSNGNTILKEGENVSPRSFSTYLAPYHITANNIVYNGYKWNMAHYLDPIAAEHFLVTSSGGDLDSSPIYQNPGWPMTGGGTPQ
;
A
#
# COMPACT_ATOMS: atom_id res chain seq x y z
N ASP A 1 -4.57 8.30 23.43
CA ASP A 1 -5.04 7.66 22.18
C ASP A 1 -3.91 7.27 21.24
N CYS A 2 -3.09 8.22 20.75
CA CYS A 2 -1.97 7.91 19.83
C CYS A 2 -1.05 6.79 20.30
N ALA A 3 -0.61 6.83 21.57
CA ALA A 3 0.24 5.78 22.15
C ALA A 3 -0.45 4.41 22.20
N ILE A 4 -1.78 4.38 22.37
CA ILE A 4 -2.55 3.12 22.42
C ILE A 4 -2.69 2.55 21.00
N LEU A 5 -2.96 3.39 19.99
CA LEU A 5 -2.95 2.93 18.60
C LEU A 5 -1.56 2.43 18.20
N LEU A 6 -0.50 3.15 18.56
CA LEU A 6 0.87 2.72 18.30
C LEU A 6 1.19 1.38 18.98
N LYS A 7 0.77 1.19 20.24
CA LYS A 7 0.86 -0.09 20.94
C LYS A 7 0.17 -1.20 20.15
N SER A 8 -1.05 -0.96 19.65
CA SER A 8 -1.78 -1.93 18.81
C SER A 8 -1.00 -2.28 17.54
N ARG A 9 -0.45 -1.29 16.84
CA ARG A 9 0.37 -1.50 15.62
C ARG A 9 1.61 -2.33 15.91
N VAL A 10 2.38 -1.97 16.93
CA VAL A 10 3.63 -2.67 17.30
C VAL A 10 3.31 -4.10 17.71
N ALA A 11 2.31 -4.29 18.58
CA ALA A 11 1.90 -5.62 19.01
C ALA A 11 1.42 -6.49 17.85
N LEU A 12 0.63 -5.95 16.90
CA LEU A 12 0.24 -6.67 15.69
C LEU A 12 1.46 -7.05 14.84
N TYR A 13 2.43 -6.15 14.71
CA TYR A 13 3.68 -6.40 13.97
C TYR A 13 4.46 -7.55 14.59
N GLU A 14 4.76 -7.48 15.89
CA GLU A 14 5.52 -8.51 16.62
C GLU A 14 4.80 -9.87 16.61
N GLY A 15 3.50 -9.89 16.91
CA GLY A 15 2.70 -11.12 16.89
C GLY A 15 2.73 -11.79 15.51
N SER A 16 2.56 -11.01 14.45
CA SER A 16 2.62 -11.50 13.06
C SER A 16 4.02 -11.99 12.69
N TRP A 17 5.05 -11.23 13.03
CA TRP A 17 6.44 -11.57 12.73
C TRP A 17 6.83 -12.91 13.37
N LEU A 18 6.63 -13.04 14.69
CA LEU A 18 6.93 -14.27 15.42
C LEU A 18 6.17 -15.47 14.86
N LYS A 19 4.89 -15.30 14.50
CA LYS A 19 4.07 -16.35 13.89
C LYS A 19 4.61 -16.80 12.52
N ASN A 20 4.86 -15.85 11.62
CA ASN A 20 5.17 -16.15 10.21
C ASN A 20 6.66 -16.51 9.99
N PHE A 21 7.57 -16.10 10.88
CA PHE A 21 9.00 -16.41 10.83
C PHE A 21 9.43 -17.52 11.80
N LYS A 22 8.50 -18.13 12.53
CA LYS A 22 8.77 -19.30 13.37
C LYS A 22 9.54 -20.36 12.57
N GLY A 23 10.62 -20.88 13.18
CA GLY A 23 11.47 -21.90 12.55
C GLY A 23 12.48 -21.35 11.53
N THR A 24 12.73 -20.04 11.54
CA THR A 24 13.77 -19.40 10.70
C THR A 24 14.78 -18.64 11.55
N ALA A 25 15.88 -18.20 10.94
CA ALA A 25 16.90 -17.39 11.60
C ALA A 25 16.43 -15.99 12.05
N PHE A 26 15.23 -15.56 11.63
CA PHE A 26 14.68 -14.21 11.86
C PHE A 26 13.94 -14.07 13.20
N VAL A 27 13.94 -15.12 14.02
CA VAL A 27 13.36 -15.12 15.37
C VAL A 27 14.30 -15.80 16.35
N PRO A 28 14.30 -15.40 17.63
CA PRO A 28 15.11 -16.05 18.66
C PRO A 28 14.88 -17.56 18.74
N ASN A 29 15.95 -18.30 19.01
CA ASN A 29 16.00 -19.78 19.06
C ASN A 29 15.61 -20.49 17.75
N GLY A 30 15.43 -19.77 16.65
CA GLY A 30 15.23 -20.38 15.33
C GLY A 30 16.53 -20.90 14.72
N PRO A 31 16.47 -21.90 13.81
CA PRO A 31 17.66 -22.43 13.13
C PRO A 31 18.43 -21.33 12.40
N GLY A 32 19.73 -21.22 12.69
CA GLY A 32 20.60 -20.22 12.06
C GLY A 32 20.45 -18.79 12.59
N TRP A 33 19.68 -18.57 13.68
CA TRP A 33 19.60 -17.26 14.32
C TRP A 33 21.00 -16.81 14.80
N PRO A 34 21.57 -15.71 14.26
CA PRO A 34 22.95 -15.33 14.57
C PRO A 34 23.15 -14.95 16.04
N GLY A 35 22.08 -14.54 16.72
CA GLY A 35 22.12 -14.22 18.15
C GLY A 35 22.36 -15.41 19.07
N ALA A 36 22.17 -16.65 18.61
CA ALA A 36 22.45 -17.86 19.38
C ALA A 36 23.95 -18.01 19.71
N ASN A 37 24.83 -17.41 18.91
CA ASN A 37 26.29 -17.47 19.09
C ASN A 37 26.82 -16.40 20.07
N LYS A 38 25.94 -15.64 20.74
CA LYS A 38 26.34 -14.61 21.70
C LYS A 38 26.11 -15.07 23.12
N ASP A 39 27.12 -14.94 23.97
CA ASP A 39 27.10 -15.39 25.37
C ASP A 39 25.93 -14.81 26.17
N TYR A 40 25.56 -13.55 25.92
CA TYR A 40 24.44 -12.90 26.60
C TYR A 40 23.05 -13.49 26.23
N ASN A 41 22.98 -14.31 25.18
CA ASN A 41 21.78 -15.04 24.76
C ASN A 41 21.85 -16.53 25.07
N ALA A 42 22.92 -17.05 25.69
CA ALA A 42 23.11 -18.48 25.92
C ALA A 42 21.94 -19.15 26.69
N ASN A 43 21.26 -18.38 27.54
CA ASN A 43 20.09 -18.83 28.31
C ASN A 43 18.79 -18.13 27.86
N TYR A 44 18.74 -17.62 26.63
CA TYR A 44 17.55 -16.93 26.15
C TYR A 44 16.35 -17.88 26.09
N SER A 45 15.26 -17.47 26.74
CA SER A 45 13.96 -18.12 26.66
C SER A 45 12.88 -17.07 26.46
N PHE A 46 11.87 -17.38 25.66
CA PHE A 46 10.67 -16.55 25.54
C PHE A 46 10.01 -16.40 26.91
N LYS A 47 9.61 -15.17 27.26
CA LYS A 47 8.98 -14.86 28.55
C LYS A 47 7.66 -15.63 28.72
N SER A 48 6.94 -15.83 27.61
CA SER A 48 5.69 -16.60 27.56
C SER A 48 5.91 -18.12 27.47
N GLY A 49 7.17 -18.57 27.48
CA GLY A 49 7.60 -19.97 27.50
C GLY A 49 7.80 -20.61 26.13
N SER A 50 7.16 -20.08 25.07
CA SER A 50 7.39 -20.51 23.69
C SER A 50 7.13 -19.36 22.71
N ILE A 51 7.60 -19.50 21.47
CA ILE A 51 7.37 -18.50 20.42
C ILE A 51 5.88 -18.35 20.06
N GLU A 52 5.11 -19.43 20.12
CA GLU A 52 3.67 -19.43 19.89
C GLU A 52 2.96 -18.60 20.95
N LYS A 53 3.26 -18.86 22.24
CA LYS A 53 2.68 -18.11 23.35
C LYS A 53 3.10 -16.64 23.36
N GLU A 54 4.32 -16.35 22.92
CA GLU A 54 4.80 -14.97 22.78
C GLU A 54 4.05 -14.25 21.65
N SER A 55 3.84 -14.92 20.51
CA SER A 55 3.01 -14.40 19.41
C SER A 55 1.55 -14.17 19.86
N GLU A 56 0.96 -15.13 20.60
CA GLU A 56 -0.38 -15.02 21.17
C GLU A 56 -0.50 -13.83 22.13
N PHE A 57 0.50 -13.63 23.00
CA PHE A 57 0.57 -12.47 23.91
C PHE A 57 0.52 -11.15 23.12
N PHE A 58 1.29 -11.03 22.05
CA PHE A 58 1.29 -9.82 21.23
C PHE A 58 -0.03 -9.61 20.48
N PHE A 59 -0.66 -10.65 19.95
CA PHE A 59 -1.98 -10.50 19.34
C PHE A 59 -3.04 -10.07 20.35
N ASP A 60 -3.06 -10.64 21.55
CA ASP A 60 -3.97 -10.23 22.63
C ASP A 60 -3.76 -8.76 23.03
N GLU A 61 -2.51 -8.31 23.15
CA GLU A 61 -2.19 -6.89 23.40
C GLU A 61 -2.61 -5.98 22.23
N ALA A 62 -2.51 -6.45 20.99
CA ALA A 62 -2.97 -5.73 19.81
C ALA A 62 -4.50 -5.56 19.79
N ILE A 63 -5.24 -6.63 20.10
CA ILE A 63 -6.72 -6.66 20.21
C ILE A 63 -7.17 -5.68 21.29
N LYS A 64 -6.65 -5.81 22.52
CA LYS A 64 -6.99 -4.93 23.65
C LYS A 64 -6.76 -3.46 23.34
N ALA A 65 -5.59 -3.13 22.79
CA ALA A 65 -5.24 -1.74 22.46
C ALA A 65 -6.08 -1.20 21.30
N ALA A 66 -6.30 -2.00 20.24
CA ALA A 66 -7.12 -1.62 19.11
C ALA A 66 -8.56 -1.30 19.54
N GLN A 67 -9.16 -2.18 20.36
CA GLN A 67 -10.55 -2.05 20.78
C GLN A 67 -10.82 -0.75 21.55
N ILE A 68 -9.89 -0.33 22.41
CA ILE A 68 -10.00 0.95 23.14
C ILE A 68 -10.19 2.11 22.17
N ILE A 69 -9.39 2.16 21.11
CA ILE A 69 -9.46 3.24 20.11
C ILE A 69 -10.68 3.08 19.21
N ALA A 70 -10.95 1.85 18.76
CA ALA A 70 -12.04 1.56 17.85
C ALA A 70 -13.41 1.88 18.47
N GLU A 71 -13.61 1.55 19.76
CA GLU A 71 -14.86 1.85 20.47
C GLU A 71 -14.98 3.32 20.87
N LYS A 72 -13.87 3.99 21.20
CA LYS A 72 -13.88 5.43 21.51
C LYS A 72 -14.25 6.27 20.28
N TYR A 73 -13.77 5.89 19.10
CA TYR A 73 -13.99 6.57 17.83
C TYR A 73 -14.79 5.68 16.87
N ASN A 74 -16.00 5.28 17.29
CA ASN A 74 -16.80 4.26 16.62
C ASN A 74 -17.54 4.73 15.34
N ILE A 75 -17.29 5.96 14.89
CA ILE A 75 -17.85 6.54 13.66
C ILE A 75 -16.69 7.01 12.79
N LEU A 76 -16.59 6.41 11.61
CA LEU A 76 -15.62 6.75 10.60
C LEU A 76 -16.08 7.97 9.78
N THR A 77 -15.14 8.72 9.23
CA THR A 77 -15.47 9.88 8.38
C THR A 77 -16.27 9.42 7.16
N ALA A 78 -17.40 10.08 6.92
CA ALA A 78 -18.33 9.71 5.86
C ALA A 78 -17.72 9.89 4.48
N ASN A 79 -17.98 8.92 3.60
CA ASN A 79 -17.58 8.96 2.20
C ASN A 79 -18.86 9.01 1.35
N THR A 80 -18.98 10.05 0.51
CA THR A 80 -20.13 10.22 -0.39
C THR A 80 -20.03 9.32 -1.64
N GLY A 81 -18.85 8.72 -1.85
CA GLY A 81 -18.55 7.85 -2.98
C GLY A 81 -18.27 8.58 -4.29
N VAL A 82 -18.25 9.92 -4.27
CA VAL A 82 -18.01 10.77 -5.43
C VAL A 82 -16.92 11.78 -5.09
N PHE A 83 -16.06 12.09 -6.07
CA PHE A 83 -15.11 13.18 -5.97
C PHE A 83 -15.71 14.42 -6.66
N PRO A 84 -15.89 15.55 -5.95
CA PRO A 84 -16.49 16.76 -6.53
C PRO A 84 -15.67 17.27 -7.72
N GLN A 85 -16.33 17.78 -8.76
CA GLN A 85 -15.69 18.34 -9.95
C GLN A 85 -15.66 19.87 -9.95
N THR A 86 -16.39 20.51 -9.03
CA THR A 86 -16.47 21.97 -8.91
C THR A 86 -16.57 22.39 -7.45
N SER A 87 -16.30 23.66 -7.15
CA SER A 87 -16.47 24.22 -5.80
C SER A 87 -17.94 24.33 -5.35
N SER A 88 -18.89 24.21 -6.27
CA SER A 88 -20.34 24.23 -5.96
C SER A 88 -20.90 22.85 -5.60
N GLU A 89 -20.18 21.78 -5.91
CA GLU A 89 -20.60 20.43 -5.58
C GLU A 89 -20.33 20.11 -4.10
N PRO A 90 -21.15 19.26 -3.45
CA PRO A 90 -20.90 18.83 -2.09
C PRO A 90 -19.55 18.14 -1.95
N GLU A 91 -18.77 18.53 -0.93
CA GLU A 91 -17.52 17.86 -0.61
C GLU A 91 -17.73 16.40 -0.19
N ASN A 92 -16.71 15.58 -0.42
CA ASN A 92 -16.60 14.24 0.16
C ASN A 92 -15.73 14.31 1.42
N PRO A 93 -16.28 14.19 2.63
CA PRO A 93 -15.52 14.38 3.86
C PRO A 93 -14.33 13.42 4.00
N TYR A 94 -14.48 12.18 3.53
CA TYR A 94 -13.41 11.18 3.56
C TYR A 94 -12.26 11.55 2.61
N PHE A 95 -12.56 12.10 1.43
CA PHE A 95 -11.53 12.66 0.55
C PHE A 95 -10.87 13.89 1.19
N SER A 96 -11.68 14.87 1.63
CA SER A 96 -11.20 16.13 2.20
C SER A 96 -10.27 15.90 3.40
N MET A 97 -10.54 14.85 4.21
CA MET A 97 -9.70 14.45 5.34
C MET A 97 -8.23 14.25 4.98
N PHE A 98 -7.91 13.84 3.76
CA PHE A 98 -6.52 13.63 3.32
C PHE A 98 -5.87 14.85 2.68
N CYS A 99 -6.62 15.91 2.38
CA CYS A 99 -6.09 17.09 1.70
C CYS A 99 -6.33 18.41 2.43
N ASP A 100 -6.88 18.37 3.64
CA ASP A 100 -7.15 19.59 4.40
C ASP A 100 -5.90 20.22 5.02
N ILE A 101 -5.98 21.50 5.35
CA ILE A 101 -4.94 22.24 6.09
C ILE A 101 -5.13 22.15 7.61
N ASP A 102 -6.35 21.82 8.04
CA ASP A 102 -6.72 21.62 9.43
C ASP A 102 -7.55 20.34 9.58
N MET A 103 -6.91 19.33 10.18
CA MET A 103 -7.52 18.01 10.35
C MET A 103 -8.14 17.81 11.73
N GLU A 104 -8.14 18.81 12.62
CA GLU A 104 -8.73 18.71 13.97
C GLU A 104 -10.24 18.47 13.94
N LYS A 105 -10.91 18.86 12.85
CA LYS A 105 -12.36 18.66 12.65
C LYS A 105 -12.76 17.21 12.37
N TYR A 106 -11.81 16.31 12.10
CA TYR A 106 -12.09 14.91 11.81
C TYR A 106 -11.88 14.04 13.04
N ASN A 107 -12.97 13.53 13.62
CA ASN A 107 -12.90 12.61 14.76
C ASN A 107 -12.08 11.33 14.48
N GLU A 108 -11.95 10.94 13.20
CA GLU A 108 -11.14 9.77 12.80
C GLU A 108 -9.63 10.04 12.92
N VAL A 109 -9.17 11.30 12.88
CA VAL A 109 -7.76 11.68 12.90
C VAL A 109 -7.27 11.84 14.33
N LEU A 110 -6.29 11.02 14.75
CA LEU A 110 -5.72 11.05 16.10
C LEU A 110 -4.42 11.85 16.16
N LEU A 111 -3.62 11.79 15.09
CA LEU A 111 -2.38 12.53 14.95
C LEU A 111 -2.15 12.87 13.49
N TRP A 112 -1.77 14.11 13.23
CA TRP A 112 -1.39 14.59 11.91
C TRP A 112 -0.28 15.63 12.01
N ARG A 113 0.51 15.76 10.95
CA ARG A 113 1.54 16.78 10.82
C ARG A 113 0.95 18.03 10.18
N ARG A 114 0.96 19.13 10.92
CA ARG A 114 0.63 20.46 10.42
C ARG A 114 1.81 21.09 9.70
N TYR A 115 1.54 21.77 8.59
CA TYR A 115 2.50 22.55 7.83
C TYR A 115 2.16 24.04 7.93
N ASN A 116 3.18 24.89 7.89
CA ASN A 116 3.07 26.33 7.98
C ASN A 116 4.30 26.98 7.30
N THR A 117 4.06 27.73 6.23
CA THR A 117 5.10 28.45 5.48
C THR A 117 5.80 29.53 6.30
N GLY A 118 5.10 30.18 7.24
CA GLY A 118 5.69 31.15 8.17
C GLY A 118 6.67 30.54 9.17
N LEU A 119 6.62 29.21 9.38
CA LEU A 119 7.60 28.44 10.16
C LEU A 119 8.66 27.75 9.28
N GLY A 120 8.62 27.96 7.96
CA GLY A 120 9.50 27.27 7.01
C GLY A 120 9.18 25.77 6.83
N VAL A 121 7.99 25.32 7.23
CA VAL A 121 7.58 23.91 7.15
C VAL A 121 6.46 23.77 6.12
N ALA A 122 6.79 23.42 4.90
CA ALA A 122 5.84 23.22 3.80
C ALA A 122 6.05 21.85 3.12
N ASN A 123 5.18 21.52 2.17
CA ASN A 123 5.30 20.34 1.31
C ASN A 123 4.92 20.68 -0.14
N GLU A 124 4.90 19.67 -1.00
CA GLU A 124 4.65 19.79 -2.45
C GLU A 124 3.56 18.81 -2.93
N VAL A 125 2.82 18.19 -2.00
CA VAL A 125 1.90 17.09 -2.33
C VAL A 125 0.80 17.52 -3.32
N CYS A 126 0.31 18.75 -3.22
CA CYS A 126 -0.72 19.27 -4.12
C CYS A 126 -0.22 19.45 -5.55
N GLN A 127 1.00 19.98 -5.71
CA GLN A 127 1.63 20.10 -7.02
C GLN A 127 1.76 18.73 -7.68
N TYR A 128 2.28 17.73 -6.95
CA TYR A 128 2.43 16.38 -7.50
C TYR A 128 1.09 15.69 -7.76
N GLY A 129 0.09 15.90 -6.90
CA GLY A 129 -1.26 15.35 -7.07
C GLY A 129 -2.01 15.88 -8.30
N CYS A 130 -1.65 17.06 -8.80
CA CYS A 130 -2.21 17.60 -10.05
C CYS A 130 -1.69 16.89 -11.31
N VAL A 131 -0.61 16.10 -11.22
CA VAL A 131 0.07 15.46 -12.35
C VAL A 131 0.37 13.98 -12.05
N GLY A 132 1.53 13.45 -12.44
CA GLY A 132 1.92 12.05 -12.31
C GLY A 132 2.38 11.61 -10.91
N ASN A 133 2.05 12.38 -9.86
CA ASN A 133 2.43 12.07 -8.47
C ASN A 133 3.93 11.83 -8.26
N ASN A 134 4.79 12.61 -8.93
CA ASN A 134 6.24 12.44 -8.84
C ASN A 134 6.72 11.03 -9.24
N GLY A 135 6.09 10.44 -10.26
CA GLY A 135 6.42 9.11 -10.75
C GLY A 135 5.86 7.99 -9.88
N VAL A 136 5.14 8.30 -8.80
CA VAL A 136 4.59 7.32 -7.86
C VAL A 136 3.15 7.01 -8.21
N GLY A 137 2.96 5.94 -8.98
CA GLY A 137 1.65 5.42 -9.36
C GLY A 137 1.25 4.15 -8.60
N THR A 138 -0.04 3.87 -8.54
CA THR A 138 -0.53 2.53 -8.10
C THR A 138 -0.21 1.48 -9.17
N THR A 139 -0.19 0.21 -8.77
CA THR A 139 0.05 -0.90 -9.69
C THR A 139 -1.27 -1.56 -10.11
N LYS A 140 -1.25 -2.36 -11.17
CA LYS A 140 -2.39 -3.23 -11.56
C LYS A 140 -2.92 -4.02 -10.36
N SER A 141 -2.01 -4.60 -9.58
CA SER A 141 -2.31 -5.31 -8.33
C SER A 141 -3.18 -4.49 -7.36
N MET A 142 -2.96 -3.17 -7.26
CA MET A 142 -3.77 -2.31 -6.39
C MET A 142 -5.16 -2.07 -6.99
N ILE A 143 -5.22 -1.85 -8.30
CA ILE A 143 -6.48 -1.66 -9.02
C ILE A 143 -7.34 -2.92 -8.95
N ASP A 144 -6.74 -4.11 -9.09
CA ASP A 144 -7.44 -5.40 -9.00
C ASP A 144 -7.99 -5.67 -7.58
N ALA A 145 -7.32 -5.19 -6.53
CA ALA A 145 -7.71 -5.44 -5.14
C ALA A 145 -9.05 -4.80 -4.74
N PHE A 146 -9.46 -3.72 -5.42
CA PHE A 146 -10.76 -3.10 -5.19
C PHE A 146 -11.88 -4.02 -5.70
N ILE A 147 -12.78 -4.49 -4.85
CA ILE A 147 -13.88 -5.35 -5.32
C ILE A 147 -15.02 -4.52 -5.93
N LEU A 148 -16.00 -5.18 -6.53
CA LEU A 148 -17.23 -4.54 -7.01
C LEU A 148 -18.10 -4.06 -5.84
N LYS A 149 -18.97 -3.07 -6.08
CA LYS A 149 -19.92 -2.55 -5.09
C LYS A 149 -20.83 -3.64 -4.52
N ASN A 150 -21.13 -4.66 -5.30
CA ASN A 150 -21.93 -5.82 -4.89
C ASN A 150 -21.12 -6.88 -4.08
N GLY A 151 -19.87 -6.59 -3.71
CA GLY A 151 -19.01 -7.47 -2.93
C GLY A 151 -18.27 -8.55 -3.72
N GLU A 152 -18.38 -8.57 -5.04
CA GLU A 152 -17.75 -9.59 -5.88
C GLU A 152 -16.30 -9.22 -6.28
N PRO A 153 -15.34 -10.16 -6.20
CA PRO A 153 -14.07 -10.02 -6.91
C PRO A 153 -14.31 -9.84 -8.42
N ILE A 154 -13.43 -9.11 -9.11
CA ILE A 154 -13.63 -8.73 -10.52
C ILE A 154 -13.82 -9.90 -11.48
N TYR A 155 -13.19 -11.04 -11.20
CA TYR A 155 -13.28 -12.25 -12.02
C TYR A 155 -14.53 -13.10 -11.74
N ALA A 156 -15.22 -12.85 -10.62
CA ALA A 156 -16.46 -13.53 -10.28
C ALA A 156 -17.69 -12.88 -10.95
N SER A 157 -17.51 -11.69 -11.54
CA SER A 157 -18.57 -10.94 -12.21
C SER A 157 -18.43 -11.05 -13.73
N PRO A 158 -19.52 -11.31 -14.48
CA PRO A 158 -19.48 -11.34 -15.93
C PRO A 158 -19.15 -9.95 -16.48
N MET A 159 -18.17 -9.85 -17.37
CA MET A 159 -17.81 -8.57 -17.96
C MET A 159 -18.94 -8.01 -18.84
N TRP A 160 -19.21 -6.70 -18.71
CA TRP A 160 -20.15 -5.95 -19.55
C TRP A 160 -21.60 -6.45 -19.57
N ALA A 161 -22.01 -7.30 -18.62
CA ALA A 161 -23.36 -7.85 -18.59
C ALA A 161 -24.41 -6.84 -18.09
N ASP A 162 -24.06 -6.03 -17.09
CA ASP A 162 -24.90 -4.97 -16.51
C ASP A 162 -24.05 -3.72 -16.22
N GLU A 163 -24.44 -2.61 -16.84
CA GLU A 163 -23.75 -1.33 -16.72
C GLU A 163 -23.62 -0.82 -15.29
N ASN A 164 -24.51 -1.22 -14.39
CA ASN A 164 -24.58 -0.70 -13.03
C ASN A 164 -24.04 -1.65 -11.96
N SER A 165 -23.73 -2.89 -12.31
CA SER A 165 -23.31 -3.90 -11.31
C SER A 165 -22.14 -4.78 -11.75
N SER A 166 -21.95 -4.99 -13.05
CA SER A 166 -20.93 -5.89 -13.57
C SER A 166 -19.55 -5.25 -13.63
N TYR A 167 -18.50 -6.09 -13.67
CA TYR A 167 -17.16 -5.62 -13.98
C TYR A 167 -17.10 -5.03 -15.39
N TRP A 168 -16.62 -3.79 -15.51
CA TRP A 168 -16.60 -3.07 -16.79
C TRP A 168 -15.26 -3.16 -17.52
N GLY A 169 -14.32 -3.95 -17.01
CA GLY A 169 -12.99 -4.15 -17.60
C GLY A 169 -11.97 -3.08 -17.22
N ASP A 170 -10.75 -3.29 -17.68
CA ASP A 170 -9.61 -2.38 -17.50
C ASP A 170 -8.99 -1.91 -18.82
N ASN A 171 -9.64 -2.22 -19.95
CA ASN A 171 -9.22 -1.82 -21.30
C ASN A 171 -9.16 -0.31 -21.49
N ASN A 172 -9.89 0.45 -20.66
CA ASN A 172 -9.89 1.90 -20.65
C ASN A 172 -9.84 2.40 -19.21
N ILE A 173 -9.03 3.44 -18.93
CA ILE A 173 -8.83 3.96 -17.57
C ILE A 173 -10.13 4.46 -16.93
N ILE A 174 -11.12 4.88 -17.72
CA ILE A 174 -12.41 5.35 -17.18
C ILE A 174 -13.25 4.19 -16.63
N HIS A 175 -12.98 2.95 -17.07
CA HIS A 175 -13.73 1.75 -16.67
C HIS A 175 -13.20 1.13 -15.37
N ILE A 176 -11.93 1.35 -15.02
CA ILE A 176 -11.25 0.63 -13.93
C ILE A 176 -11.92 0.83 -12.56
N THR A 177 -12.63 1.93 -12.35
CA THR A 177 -13.36 2.24 -11.11
C THR A 177 -14.89 2.09 -11.24
N LYS A 178 -15.42 1.79 -12.44
CA LYS A 178 -16.87 1.65 -12.67
C LYS A 178 -17.41 0.44 -11.91
N ASN A 179 -18.48 0.64 -11.15
CA ASN A 179 -19.11 -0.35 -10.27
C ASN A 179 -18.18 -0.93 -9.18
N ARG A 180 -17.06 -0.26 -8.88
CA ARG A 180 -16.09 -0.69 -7.86
C ARG A 180 -16.30 0.01 -6.52
N ASP A 181 -15.58 -0.50 -5.54
CA ASP A 181 -15.22 0.20 -4.31
C ASP A 181 -14.98 1.69 -4.55
N THR A 182 -15.73 2.53 -3.85
CA THR A 182 -15.71 3.98 -4.09
C THR A 182 -14.39 4.64 -3.69
N ARG A 183 -13.55 3.98 -2.88
CA ARG A 183 -12.18 4.43 -2.59
C ARG A 183 -11.34 4.51 -3.87
N ALA A 184 -11.54 3.56 -4.79
CA ALA A 184 -10.89 3.60 -6.10
C ALA A 184 -11.35 4.82 -6.90
N ASP A 185 -12.66 5.10 -6.90
CA ASP A 185 -13.25 6.17 -7.70
C ASP A 185 -12.81 7.57 -7.27
N ILE A 186 -12.69 7.79 -5.96
CA ILE A 186 -12.32 9.11 -5.42
C ILE A 186 -10.80 9.35 -5.44
N PHE A 187 -9.98 8.29 -5.32
CA PHE A 187 -8.52 8.43 -5.21
C PHE A 187 -7.74 8.05 -6.46
N ILE A 188 -8.28 7.30 -7.42
CA ILE A 188 -7.61 7.07 -8.70
C ILE A 188 -8.02 8.17 -9.68
N LYS A 189 -7.03 8.76 -10.33
CA LYS A 189 -7.24 9.83 -11.30
C LYS A 189 -7.75 9.26 -12.64
N LYS A 190 -8.74 9.91 -13.24
CA LYS A 190 -9.27 9.59 -14.57
C LYS A 190 -9.26 10.85 -15.45
N PRO A 191 -9.03 10.70 -16.77
CA PRO A 191 -9.12 11.79 -17.73
C PRO A 191 -10.44 12.56 -17.64
N GLY A 192 -10.38 13.87 -17.83
CA GLY A 192 -11.50 14.80 -17.78
C GLY A 192 -11.91 15.26 -16.37
N GLN A 193 -11.34 14.68 -15.31
CA GLN A 193 -11.66 15.12 -13.95
C GLN A 193 -10.95 16.43 -13.60
N LYS A 194 -11.61 17.31 -12.83
CA LYS A 194 -10.98 18.52 -12.31
C LYS A 194 -10.05 18.19 -11.14
N ASN A 195 -8.79 18.59 -11.24
CA ASN A 195 -7.85 18.52 -10.13
C ASN A 195 -8.05 19.71 -9.18
N LEU A 196 -8.37 20.90 -9.74
CA LEU A 196 -8.51 22.15 -9.00
C LEU A 196 -9.88 22.79 -9.26
N HIS A 197 -10.47 23.36 -8.21
CA HIS A 197 -11.77 24.05 -8.23
C HIS A 197 -11.62 25.57 -8.13
N THR A 198 -10.40 26.06 -7.95
CA THR A 198 -10.05 27.49 -7.94
C THR A 198 -8.87 27.75 -8.90
N GLN A 199 -8.44 29.01 -9.01
CA GLN A 199 -7.30 29.36 -9.85
C GLN A 199 -6.03 28.62 -9.40
N ALA A 200 -5.33 28.03 -10.37
CA ALA A 200 -4.06 27.35 -10.15
C ALA A 200 -2.98 28.31 -9.63
N GLY A 201 -2.12 27.79 -8.76
CA GLY A 201 -0.81 28.35 -8.45
C GLY A 201 0.16 28.11 -9.60
N ASP A 202 1.43 28.45 -9.41
CA ASP A 202 2.44 28.44 -10.49
C ASP A 202 2.75 27.04 -11.07
N HIS A 203 2.46 25.95 -10.36
CA HIS A 203 2.63 24.57 -10.83
C HIS A 203 1.32 23.75 -10.85
N GLY A 204 0.16 24.41 -10.70
CA GLY A 204 -1.12 23.73 -10.68
C GLY A 204 -1.61 23.35 -12.09
N VAL A 205 -2.12 22.13 -12.23
CA VAL A 205 -2.82 21.67 -13.44
C VAL A 205 -4.29 21.50 -13.10
N VAL A 206 -5.16 22.28 -13.75
CA VAL A 206 -6.58 22.38 -13.40
C VAL A 206 -7.37 21.11 -13.74
N GLU A 207 -7.02 20.45 -14.83
CA GLU A 207 -7.77 19.30 -15.35
C GLU A 207 -6.83 18.14 -15.64
N GLU A 208 -7.30 16.94 -15.30
CA GLU A 208 -6.59 15.71 -15.59
C GLU A 208 -6.78 15.32 -17.05
N TRP A 209 -5.78 15.54 -17.89
CA TRP A 209 -5.91 15.23 -19.32
C TRP A 209 -5.73 13.74 -19.63
N GLY A 210 -4.92 13.04 -18.83
CA GLY A 210 -4.65 11.61 -18.97
C GLY A 210 -3.20 11.26 -18.62
N PRO A 211 -2.89 9.96 -18.57
CA PRO A 211 -1.59 9.49 -18.12
C PRO A 211 -0.46 9.87 -19.09
N ASN A 212 0.41 10.79 -18.69
CA ASN A 212 1.62 11.12 -19.43
C ASN A 212 2.73 10.09 -19.16
N ILE A 213 2.60 8.89 -19.77
CA ILE A 213 3.56 7.79 -19.57
C ILE A 213 4.92 8.04 -20.25
N THR A 214 5.01 9.00 -21.17
CA THR A 214 6.22 9.33 -21.93
C THR A 214 6.93 10.59 -21.43
N ALA A 215 6.41 11.23 -20.37
CA ALA A 215 7.01 12.42 -19.77
C ALA A 215 8.51 12.22 -19.48
N SER A 216 9.28 13.29 -19.64
CA SER A 216 10.70 13.31 -19.25
C SER A 216 10.88 13.73 -17.79
N SER A 217 10.01 14.62 -17.29
CA SER A 217 10.02 15.00 -15.87
C SER A 217 9.39 13.91 -15.02
N VAL A 218 10.05 13.56 -13.91
CA VAL A 218 9.51 12.63 -12.91
C VAL A 218 8.21 13.14 -12.29
N THR A 219 8.05 14.46 -12.14
CA THR A 219 6.83 15.08 -11.58
C THR A 219 5.59 14.74 -12.40
N GLU A 220 5.73 14.75 -13.72
CA GLU A 220 4.65 14.53 -14.69
C GLU A 220 4.49 13.07 -15.11
N LYS A 221 5.45 12.21 -14.77
CA LYS A 221 5.51 10.83 -15.26
C LYS A 221 4.47 9.93 -14.60
N TYR A 222 3.66 9.23 -15.40
CA TYR A 222 2.75 8.20 -14.92
C TYR A 222 3.41 6.83 -15.11
N ASN A 223 4.34 6.45 -14.23
CA ASN A 223 5.17 5.25 -14.44
C ASN A 223 4.37 3.97 -14.71
N THR A 224 3.24 3.79 -14.04
CA THR A 224 2.31 2.65 -14.23
C THR A 224 1.09 3.02 -15.08
N GLY A 225 0.99 4.25 -15.58
CA GLY A 225 -0.24 4.76 -16.20
C GLY A 225 -1.37 5.07 -15.22
N TYR A 226 -1.16 4.85 -13.91
CA TYR A 226 -2.09 5.21 -12.85
C TYR A 226 -1.48 6.27 -11.95
N ALA A 227 -2.32 7.19 -11.46
CA ALA A 227 -1.92 8.24 -10.52
C ALA A 227 -2.99 8.44 -9.44
N LEU A 228 -2.57 9.03 -8.31
CA LEU A 228 -3.37 9.16 -7.10
C LEU A 228 -3.82 10.59 -6.85
N ARG A 229 -5.02 10.74 -6.31
CA ARG A 229 -5.57 12.01 -5.86
C ARG A 229 -5.50 12.20 -4.34
N LYS A 230 -5.21 11.14 -3.56
CA LYS A 230 -5.11 11.24 -2.10
C LYS A 230 -4.01 12.25 -1.73
N GLY A 231 -4.36 13.30 -0.99
CA GLY A 231 -3.45 14.42 -0.68
C GLY A 231 -3.62 15.68 -1.55
N LEU A 232 -4.35 15.59 -2.67
CA LEU A 232 -4.60 16.74 -3.54
C LEU A 232 -5.68 17.66 -2.95
N ASN A 233 -5.33 18.89 -2.61
CA ASN A 233 -6.30 19.92 -2.24
C ASN A 233 -6.83 20.62 -3.52
N PRO A 234 -8.17 20.73 -3.70
CA PRO A 234 -8.74 21.40 -4.85
C PRO A 234 -8.52 22.92 -4.92
N ASP A 235 -8.06 23.56 -3.84
CA ASP A 235 -7.67 24.98 -3.85
C ASP A 235 -6.29 25.16 -4.48
N GLY A 236 -6.29 25.69 -5.71
CA GLY A 236 -5.11 25.85 -6.54
C GLY A 236 -4.00 26.69 -5.91
N LYS A 237 -4.28 27.55 -4.92
CA LYS A 237 -3.21 28.31 -4.23
C LYS A 237 -2.18 27.41 -3.53
N TYR A 238 -2.54 26.17 -3.18
CA TYR A 238 -1.61 25.20 -2.57
C TYR A 238 -0.75 24.47 -3.61
N THR A 239 -0.88 24.78 -4.88
CA THR A 239 -0.02 24.22 -5.95
C THR A 239 1.19 25.10 -6.25
N ASN A 240 1.43 26.12 -5.44
CA ASN A 240 2.67 26.90 -5.52
C ASN A 240 3.88 26.03 -5.14
N ASN A 241 4.96 26.16 -5.90
CA ASN A 241 6.18 25.38 -5.67
C ASN A 241 6.66 25.50 -4.22
N THR A 242 6.91 24.37 -3.54
CA THR A 242 7.39 24.31 -2.14
C THR A 242 6.52 25.03 -1.10
N GLN A 243 5.27 25.40 -1.42
CA GLN A 243 4.43 26.27 -0.58
C GLN A 243 3.11 25.63 -0.13
N SER A 244 2.88 24.33 -0.37
CA SER A 244 1.70 23.64 0.14
C SER A 244 1.77 23.49 1.67
N ILE A 245 0.65 23.73 2.33
CA ILE A 245 0.47 23.54 3.78
C ILE A 245 -0.56 22.46 4.10
N VAL A 246 -0.94 21.63 3.12
CA VAL A 246 -1.81 20.48 3.33
C VAL A 246 -1.24 19.56 4.41
N GLY A 247 -2.08 19.17 5.37
CA GLY A 247 -1.69 18.30 6.48
C GLY A 247 -1.35 16.88 6.02
N SER A 248 -0.65 16.12 6.87
CA SER A 248 -0.37 14.70 6.64
C SER A 248 -0.81 13.88 7.84
N ILE A 249 -1.77 12.98 7.65
CA ILE A 249 -2.24 12.07 8.71
C ILE A 249 -1.12 11.09 9.08
N ILE A 250 -0.93 10.86 10.37
CA ILE A 250 0.01 9.88 10.93
C ILE A 250 -0.76 8.72 11.58
N PHE A 251 -1.83 9.03 12.31
CA PHE A 251 -2.68 8.06 12.99
C PHE A 251 -4.15 8.37 12.76
N ARG A 252 -4.91 7.35 12.36
CA ARG A 252 -6.36 7.43 12.25
C ARG A 252 -7.04 6.15 12.71
N THR A 253 -8.28 6.28 13.15
CA THR A 253 -9.02 5.20 13.82
C THR A 253 -9.24 3.96 12.96
N ALA A 254 -9.38 4.08 11.64
CA ALA A 254 -9.57 2.90 10.78
C ALA A 254 -8.42 1.89 10.90
N GLU A 255 -7.21 2.33 11.24
CA GLU A 255 -6.11 1.42 11.53
C GLU A 255 -6.39 0.55 12.76
N ALA A 256 -7.02 1.08 13.82
CA ALA A 256 -7.43 0.30 14.98
C ALA A 256 -8.44 -0.79 14.58
N TYR A 257 -9.40 -0.46 13.73
CA TYR A 257 -10.40 -1.41 13.24
C TYR A 257 -9.72 -2.58 12.52
N LEU A 258 -8.81 -2.26 11.60
CA LEU A 258 -8.06 -3.25 10.83
C LEU A 258 -7.10 -4.06 11.70
N ASN A 259 -6.43 -3.43 12.67
CA ASN A 259 -5.55 -4.12 13.60
C ASN A 259 -6.33 -5.13 14.45
N TYR A 260 -7.53 -4.76 14.92
CA TYR A 260 -8.40 -5.65 15.68
C TYR A 260 -8.82 -6.87 14.85
N ILE A 261 -9.39 -6.63 13.65
CA ILE A 261 -9.87 -7.70 12.76
C ILE A 261 -8.76 -8.71 12.50
N GLU A 262 -7.57 -8.22 12.16
CA GLU A 262 -6.44 -9.08 11.83
C GLU A 262 -5.87 -9.80 13.05
N ALA A 263 -5.60 -9.11 14.16
CA ALA A 263 -5.05 -9.73 15.36
C ALA A 263 -6.01 -10.80 15.92
N TYR A 264 -7.32 -10.52 15.91
CA TYR A 264 -8.33 -11.46 16.37
C TYR A 264 -8.35 -12.72 15.51
N TYR A 265 -8.36 -12.57 14.19
CA TYR A 265 -8.32 -13.71 13.27
C TYR A 265 -7.03 -14.52 13.40
N GLU A 266 -5.88 -13.84 13.51
CA GLU A 266 -4.59 -14.51 13.65
C GLU A 266 -4.46 -15.30 14.98
N LEU A 267 -5.11 -14.83 16.04
CA LEU A 267 -5.12 -15.47 17.36
C LEU A 267 -6.14 -16.62 17.45
N HIS A 268 -7.35 -16.41 16.94
CA HIS A 268 -8.48 -17.32 17.18
C HIS A 268 -8.89 -18.17 15.97
N GLY A 269 -8.42 -17.83 14.76
CA GLY A 269 -8.84 -18.48 13.52
C GLY A 269 -10.30 -18.19 13.13
N SER A 270 -10.93 -17.21 13.78
CA SER A 270 -12.33 -16.81 13.59
C SER A 270 -12.48 -15.31 13.80
N LEU A 271 -13.68 -14.78 13.59
CA LEU A 271 -14.02 -13.37 13.83
C LEU A 271 -15.11 -13.31 14.91
N ASP A 272 -15.00 -12.35 15.82
CA ASP A 272 -16.06 -12.04 16.77
C ASP A 272 -16.94 -10.88 16.31
N SER A 273 -17.92 -10.52 17.14
CA SER A 273 -18.87 -9.45 16.83
C SER A 273 -18.21 -8.08 16.69
N TYR A 274 -17.07 -7.82 17.35
CA TYR A 274 -16.33 -6.57 17.17
C TYR A 274 -15.62 -6.54 15.82
N ALA A 275 -14.92 -7.62 15.44
CA ALA A 275 -14.29 -7.72 14.14
C ALA A 275 -15.32 -7.60 13.00
N GLU A 276 -16.48 -8.26 13.14
CA GLU A 276 -17.59 -8.10 12.20
C GLU A 276 -18.09 -6.66 12.08
N LYS A 277 -18.33 -6.00 13.23
CA LYS A 277 -18.79 -4.61 13.30
C LYS A 277 -17.81 -3.68 12.60
N TYR A 278 -16.51 -3.84 12.86
CA TYR A 278 -15.47 -3.01 12.27
C TYR A 278 -15.34 -3.23 10.77
N TRP A 279 -15.40 -4.49 10.31
CA TRP A 279 -15.33 -4.79 8.87
C TRP A 279 -16.54 -4.19 8.13
N LYS A 280 -17.76 -4.38 8.66
CA LYS A 280 -18.99 -3.80 8.11
C LYS A 280 -18.93 -2.27 8.06
N ALA A 281 -18.38 -1.62 9.09
CA ALA A 281 -18.22 -0.16 9.12
C ALA A 281 -17.25 0.34 8.02
N ILE A 282 -16.13 -0.37 7.81
CA ILE A 282 -15.17 -0.04 6.74
C ILE A 282 -15.85 -0.18 5.36
N ARG A 283 -16.58 -1.27 5.14
CA ARG A 283 -17.27 -1.53 3.86
C ARG A 283 -18.41 -0.57 3.56
N ARG A 284 -19.21 -0.24 4.59
CA ARG A 284 -20.25 0.80 4.49
C ARG A 284 -19.66 2.12 4.02
N ARG A 285 -18.55 2.56 4.62
CA ARG A 285 -17.82 3.76 4.16
C ARG A 285 -17.27 3.58 2.75
N ALA A 286 -16.77 2.40 2.38
CA ALA A 286 -16.29 2.14 1.02
C ALA A 286 -17.42 2.08 -0.04
N GLY A 287 -18.69 2.11 0.36
CA GLY A 287 -19.83 2.03 -0.55
C GLY A 287 -19.94 0.67 -1.24
N ILE A 288 -19.52 -0.40 -0.53
CA ILE A 288 -19.58 -1.79 -1.01
C ILE A 288 -20.45 -2.63 -0.07
N ASP A 289 -20.92 -3.77 -0.57
CA ASP A 289 -21.73 -4.74 0.18
C ASP A 289 -21.04 -5.13 1.50
N GLU A 290 -21.75 -4.91 2.61
CA GLU A 290 -21.27 -5.17 3.96
C GLU A 290 -21.09 -6.67 4.23
N ASP A 291 -21.69 -7.56 3.43
CA ASP A 291 -21.47 -9.02 3.50
C ASP A 291 -20.08 -9.41 2.98
N TYR A 292 -19.08 -9.29 3.85
CA TYR A 292 -17.72 -9.74 3.57
C TYR A 292 -17.61 -11.27 3.39
N THR A 293 -18.57 -12.04 3.91
CA THR A 293 -18.58 -13.51 3.73
C THR A 293 -18.91 -13.88 2.28
N LYS A 294 -19.74 -13.09 1.58
CA LYS A 294 -19.95 -13.22 0.12
C LYS A 294 -18.63 -13.09 -0.63
N THR A 295 -17.84 -12.05 -0.33
CA THR A 295 -16.53 -11.84 -0.98
C THR A 295 -15.59 -13.00 -0.72
N ILE A 296 -15.49 -13.46 0.54
CA ILE A 296 -14.65 -14.61 0.92
C ILE A 296 -15.03 -15.85 0.11
N ARG A 297 -16.33 -16.18 0.05
CA ARG A 297 -16.83 -17.36 -0.67
C ARG A 297 -16.53 -17.33 -2.16
N LEU A 298 -16.52 -16.14 -2.77
CA LEU A 298 -16.25 -15.96 -4.20
C LEU A 298 -14.78 -15.71 -4.53
N THR A 299 -13.90 -15.65 -3.51
CA THR A 299 -12.48 -15.40 -3.73
C THR A 299 -11.79 -16.67 -4.23
N ASP A 300 -11.20 -16.60 -5.42
CA ASP A 300 -10.28 -17.59 -5.96
C ASP A 300 -8.84 -17.17 -5.64
N MET A 301 -8.25 -17.82 -4.64
CA MET A 301 -6.89 -17.50 -4.20
C MET A 301 -5.82 -17.71 -5.28
N SER A 302 -6.06 -18.56 -6.28
CA SER A 302 -5.13 -18.72 -7.40
C SER A 302 -5.06 -17.45 -8.26
N LYS A 303 -6.20 -16.77 -8.45
CA LYS A 303 -6.31 -15.50 -9.17
C LYS A 303 -5.69 -14.35 -8.38
N GLU A 304 -5.94 -14.30 -7.08
CA GLU A 304 -5.38 -13.26 -6.20
C GLU A 304 -3.85 -13.31 -6.16
N ALA A 305 -3.31 -14.53 -6.06
CA ALA A 305 -1.89 -14.80 -5.98
C ALA A 305 -1.11 -14.42 -7.26
N GLU A 306 -1.78 -14.23 -8.40
CA GLU A 306 -1.13 -13.77 -9.63
C GLU A 306 -0.52 -12.36 -9.49
N THR A 307 -1.14 -11.48 -8.70
CA THR A 307 -0.75 -10.06 -8.62
C THR A 307 -0.60 -9.52 -7.19
N ASP A 308 -1.20 -10.12 -6.15
CA ASP A 308 -1.13 -9.60 -4.78
C ASP A 308 -0.18 -10.41 -3.90
N TRP A 309 0.94 -9.79 -3.51
CA TRP A 309 1.90 -10.39 -2.57
C TRP A 309 1.26 -10.72 -1.22
N GLY A 310 0.22 -9.97 -0.80
CA GLY A 310 -0.54 -10.23 0.42
C GLY A 310 -1.27 -11.57 0.43
N ALA A 311 -1.40 -12.26 -0.71
CA ALA A 311 -1.91 -13.62 -0.83
C ALA A 311 -0.95 -14.68 -0.27
N TYR A 312 0.29 -14.32 0.06
CA TYR A 312 1.33 -15.24 0.50
C TYR A 312 1.75 -15.04 1.96
N SER A 313 2.18 -16.14 2.60
CA SER A 313 3.01 -16.14 3.81
C SER A 313 4.02 -17.28 3.72
N GLY A 314 5.32 -16.98 3.82
CA GLY A 314 6.38 -17.99 3.71
C GLY A 314 6.43 -18.70 2.36
N GLY A 315 5.93 -18.07 1.30
CA GLY A 315 5.89 -18.63 -0.06
C GLY A 315 4.63 -19.43 -0.37
N GLU A 316 3.80 -19.68 0.64
CA GLU A 316 2.54 -20.43 0.51
C GLU A 316 1.34 -19.49 0.38
N ILE A 317 0.37 -19.89 -0.44
CA ILE A 317 -0.91 -19.18 -0.60
C ILE A 317 -1.75 -19.37 0.66
N ILE A 318 -2.26 -18.28 1.22
CA ILE A 318 -3.09 -18.29 2.43
C ILE A 318 -4.58 -18.56 2.13
N ASP A 319 -5.39 -18.76 3.17
CA ASP A 319 -6.83 -18.91 3.01
C ASP A 319 -7.54 -17.60 2.61
N ALA A 320 -8.73 -17.74 2.03
CA ALA A 320 -9.51 -16.62 1.51
C ALA A 320 -9.95 -15.61 2.60
N THR A 321 -10.20 -16.05 3.83
CA THR A 321 -10.60 -15.14 4.93
C THR A 321 -9.43 -14.24 5.30
N ARG A 322 -8.27 -14.84 5.58
CA ARG A 322 -7.03 -14.11 5.89
C ARG A 322 -6.66 -13.14 4.79
N TYR A 323 -6.74 -13.58 3.53
CA TYR A 323 -6.46 -12.71 2.39
C TYR A 323 -7.43 -11.52 2.31
N ASN A 324 -8.73 -11.74 2.52
CA ASN A 324 -9.71 -10.65 2.48
C ASN A 324 -9.52 -9.63 3.62
N ILE A 325 -9.03 -10.04 4.79
CA ILE A 325 -8.61 -9.11 5.86
C ILE A 325 -7.45 -8.22 5.36
N ARG A 326 -6.44 -8.85 4.76
CA ARG A 326 -5.27 -8.15 4.19
C ARG A 326 -5.64 -7.23 3.02
N ARG A 327 -6.60 -7.63 2.17
CA ARG A 327 -7.18 -6.80 1.11
C ARG A 327 -7.89 -5.59 1.68
N GLU A 328 -8.75 -5.77 2.68
CA GLU A 328 -9.47 -4.65 3.31
C GLU A 328 -8.49 -3.63 3.88
N ARG A 329 -7.44 -4.11 4.55
CA ARG A 329 -6.34 -3.28 5.06
C ARG A 329 -5.62 -2.52 3.95
N ARG A 330 -5.30 -3.20 2.85
CA ARG A 330 -4.64 -2.61 1.67
C ARG A 330 -5.47 -1.51 1.02
N CYS A 331 -6.75 -1.76 0.78
CA CYS A 331 -7.67 -0.82 0.13
C CYS A 331 -7.94 0.40 1.01
N GLU A 332 -8.13 0.19 2.31
CA GLU A 332 -8.40 1.27 3.25
C GLU A 332 -7.18 2.17 3.45
N LEU A 333 -5.98 1.59 3.62
CA LEU A 333 -4.74 2.30 3.96
C LEU A 333 -3.86 2.61 2.74
N MET A 334 -4.45 2.63 1.53
CA MET A 334 -3.74 2.93 0.29
C MET A 334 -3.03 4.30 0.40
N ALA A 335 -1.74 4.32 0.04
CA ALA A 335 -0.86 5.49 0.06
C ALA A 335 -0.59 6.12 1.44
N GLU A 336 -0.69 5.33 2.52
CA GLU A 336 -0.44 5.81 3.89
C GLU A 336 0.87 5.25 4.50
N GLY A 337 1.76 4.69 3.68
CA GLY A 337 3.10 4.24 4.11
C GLY A 337 3.15 2.92 4.90
N LEU A 338 2.04 2.20 5.02
CA LEU A 338 1.96 0.98 5.86
C LEU A 338 2.21 -0.33 5.11
N ARG A 339 2.09 -0.35 3.77
CA ARG A 339 2.12 -1.59 2.98
C ARG A 339 3.44 -2.35 3.09
N SER A 340 4.58 -1.66 3.19
CA SER A 340 5.87 -2.33 3.37
C SER A 340 5.90 -3.09 4.70
N MET A 341 5.52 -2.45 5.81
CA MET A 341 5.45 -3.10 7.12
C MET A 341 4.53 -4.31 7.12
N ASP A 342 3.37 -4.21 6.46
CA ASP A 342 2.44 -5.32 6.32
C ASP A 342 3.06 -6.51 5.58
N LEU A 343 3.68 -6.29 4.41
CA LEU A 343 4.31 -7.36 3.62
C LEU A 343 5.48 -8.03 4.36
N HIS A 344 6.22 -7.27 5.16
CA HIS A 344 7.34 -7.79 5.96
C HIS A 344 6.84 -8.68 7.08
N ARG A 345 5.95 -8.19 7.96
CA ARG A 345 5.41 -8.98 9.08
C ARG A 345 4.58 -10.18 8.62
N TRP A 346 4.04 -10.15 7.40
CA TRP A 346 3.32 -11.25 6.79
C TRP A 346 4.21 -12.30 6.11
N ARG A 347 5.51 -12.02 5.91
CA ARG A 347 6.43 -12.84 5.12
C ARG A 347 5.88 -13.13 3.71
N SER A 348 5.43 -12.08 3.04
CA SER A 348 4.63 -12.16 1.81
C SER A 348 5.43 -12.26 0.50
N MET A 349 6.76 -12.42 0.55
CA MET A 349 7.64 -12.21 -0.61
C MET A 349 8.52 -13.41 -0.98
N ASP A 350 8.51 -14.50 -0.20
CA ASP A 350 9.38 -15.67 -0.42
C ASP A 350 9.17 -16.35 -1.78
N GLN A 351 7.95 -16.34 -2.33
CA GLN A 351 7.64 -16.87 -3.66
C GLN A 351 8.47 -16.19 -4.76
N MET A 352 8.90 -14.94 -4.54
CA MET A 352 9.74 -14.19 -5.48
C MET A 352 11.21 -14.62 -5.45
N ILE A 353 11.63 -15.48 -4.53
CA ILE A 353 12.97 -16.10 -4.53
C ILE A 353 13.13 -16.96 -5.79
N THR A 354 12.11 -17.75 -6.13
CA THR A 354 12.15 -18.69 -7.27
C THR A 354 11.37 -18.18 -8.48
N LYS A 355 10.33 -17.35 -8.28
CA LYS A 355 9.48 -16.82 -9.35
C LYS A 355 9.54 -15.29 -9.40
N PRO A 356 10.37 -14.70 -10.28
CA PRO A 356 10.45 -13.26 -10.42
C PRO A 356 9.09 -12.61 -10.67
N TYR A 357 8.83 -11.49 -10.01
CA TYR A 357 7.56 -10.76 -10.14
C TYR A 357 7.72 -9.54 -11.05
N HIS A 358 6.77 -9.32 -11.96
CA HIS A 358 6.75 -8.14 -12.82
C HIS A 358 5.68 -7.16 -12.33
N ILE A 359 6.09 -5.93 -12.03
CA ILE A 359 5.15 -4.85 -11.74
C ILE A 359 4.46 -4.45 -13.04
N LEU A 360 3.13 -4.54 -13.04
CA LEU A 360 2.27 -4.12 -14.13
C LEU A 360 1.48 -2.87 -13.74
N GLY A 361 1.16 -2.06 -14.75
CA GLY A 361 0.36 -0.85 -14.70
C GLY A 361 -0.93 -1.00 -15.51
N MET A 362 -1.31 0.05 -16.23
CA MET A 362 -2.52 0.09 -17.03
C MET A 362 -2.49 -0.85 -18.24
N ASN A 363 -3.66 -1.31 -18.68
CA ASN A 363 -3.84 -2.11 -19.88
C ASN A 363 -3.65 -1.26 -21.15
N LEU A 364 -2.41 -0.84 -21.40
CA LEU A 364 -2.07 0.12 -22.45
C LEU A 364 -2.42 -0.42 -23.83
N TRP A 365 -2.07 -1.67 -24.11
CA TRP A 365 -1.99 -2.16 -25.48
C TRP A 365 -3.30 -2.72 -26.03
N GLN A 366 -4.33 -2.87 -25.20
CA GLN A 366 -5.65 -3.30 -25.68
C GLN A 366 -6.38 -2.17 -26.43
N GLU A 367 -6.40 -0.96 -25.89
CA GLU A 367 -7.13 0.18 -26.48
C GLU A 367 -6.39 1.52 -26.30
N MET A 368 -5.83 1.76 -25.11
CA MET A 368 -5.32 3.09 -24.73
C MET A 368 -4.13 3.57 -25.56
N TYR A 369 -3.33 2.67 -26.16
CA TYR A 369 -2.22 3.03 -27.04
C TYR A 369 -2.63 3.86 -28.27
N GLY A 370 -3.90 3.76 -28.68
CA GLY A 370 -4.46 4.45 -29.84
C GLY A 370 -5.04 5.84 -29.54
N TRP A 371 -5.03 6.28 -28.28
CA TRP A 371 -5.54 7.60 -27.88
C TRP A 371 -4.78 8.73 -28.58
N ASP A 372 -5.48 9.81 -28.90
CA ASP A 372 -4.87 11.00 -29.54
C ASP A 372 -3.79 11.63 -28.65
N TRP A 373 -3.85 11.41 -27.33
CA TRP A 373 -2.83 11.77 -26.36
C TRP A 373 -1.45 11.16 -26.65
N TYR A 374 -1.40 10.02 -27.35
CA TYR A 374 -0.17 9.32 -27.72
C TYR A 374 0.19 9.48 -29.20
N LYS A 375 -0.33 10.52 -29.85
CA LYS A 375 0.00 10.88 -31.23
C LYS A 375 0.70 12.23 -31.28
N ASP A 376 1.66 12.37 -32.19
CA ASP A 376 2.26 13.66 -32.53
C ASP A 376 1.29 14.52 -33.36
N SER A 377 1.71 15.73 -33.72
CA SER A 377 0.92 16.65 -34.55
C SER A 377 0.59 16.12 -35.96
N ASN A 378 1.27 15.08 -36.42
CA ASN A 378 1.04 14.42 -37.70
C ASN A 378 0.19 13.15 -37.57
N GLY A 379 -0.25 12.80 -36.35
CA GLY A 379 -1.02 11.60 -36.07
C GLY A 379 -0.19 10.33 -35.89
N ASN A 380 1.14 10.40 -35.89
CA ASN A 380 2.01 9.25 -35.67
C ASN A 380 2.13 8.95 -34.17
N THR A 381 2.24 7.67 -33.81
CA THR A 381 2.43 7.30 -32.40
C THR A 381 3.75 7.83 -31.84
N ILE A 382 3.72 8.37 -30.63
CA ILE A 382 4.92 8.75 -29.85
C ILE A 382 5.44 7.59 -28.98
N LEU A 383 4.71 6.47 -28.94
CA LEU A 383 5.07 5.29 -28.17
C LEU A 383 6.13 4.48 -28.94
N LYS A 384 7.25 4.22 -28.28
CA LYS A 384 8.40 3.50 -28.82
C LYS A 384 8.73 2.31 -27.92
N GLU A 385 8.29 1.13 -28.34
CA GLU A 385 8.50 -0.12 -27.62
C GLU A 385 9.99 -0.37 -27.38
N GLY A 386 10.38 -0.67 -26.14
CA GLY A 386 11.78 -0.88 -25.79
C GLY A 386 12.58 0.41 -25.52
N GLU A 387 12.00 1.59 -25.76
CA GLU A 387 12.63 2.89 -25.51
C GLU A 387 11.93 3.68 -24.41
N ASN A 388 10.64 4.00 -24.60
CA ASN A 388 9.85 4.78 -23.64
C ASN A 388 8.62 4.04 -23.09
N VAL A 389 8.37 2.82 -23.59
CA VAL A 389 7.26 1.97 -23.17
C VAL A 389 7.64 0.49 -23.31
N SER A 390 7.07 -0.37 -22.47
CA SER A 390 7.34 -1.82 -22.50
C SER A 390 6.70 -2.48 -23.72
N PRO A 391 7.38 -3.43 -24.39
CA PRO A 391 6.85 -4.07 -25.60
C PRO A 391 5.51 -4.81 -25.42
N ARG A 392 4.66 -4.78 -26.44
CA ARG A 392 3.39 -5.55 -26.51
C ARG A 392 3.60 -7.05 -26.43
N SER A 393 4.75 -7.51 -26.95
CA SER A 393 5.13 -8.92 -26.93
C SER A 393 5.34 -9.47 -25.52
N PHE A 394 5.57 -8.60 -24.54
CA PHE A 394 5.74 -9.00 -23.14
C PHE A 394 4.40 -9.09 -22.39
N SER A 395 3.56 -8.06 -22.52
CA SER A 395 2.26 -7.99 -21.86
C SER A 395 1.36 -6.99 -22.57
N THR A 396 0.04 -7.14 -22.44
CA THR A 396 -0.92 -6.08 -22.80
C THR A 396 -0.85 -4.88 -21.84
N TYR A 397 -0.32 -5.10 -20.64
CA TYR A 397 -0.16 -4.09 -19.60
C TYR A 397 1.19 -3.39 -19.70
N LEU A 398 1.22 -2.12 -19.29
CA LEU A 398 2.47 -1.37 -19.10
C LEU A 398 3.31 -2.06 -18.02
N ALA A 399 4.57 -2.36 -18.33
CA ALA A 399 5.53 -2.99 -17.42
C ALA A 399 6.73 -2.03 -17.22
N PRO A 400 6.72 -1.15 -16.21
CA PRO A 400 7.66 -0.03 -16.12
C PRO A 400 9.13 -0.44 -16.06
N TYR A 401 9.40 -1.63 -15.53
CA TYR A 401 10.74 -2.19 -15.40
C TYR A 401 11.17 -3.03 -16.61
N HIS A 402 10.25 -3.38 -17.51
CA HIS A 402 10.51 -4.16 -18.72
C HIS A 402 10.59 -3.27 -19.98
N ILE A 403 10.98 -2.00 -19.82
CA ILE A 403 11.17 -1.08 -20.95
C ILE A 403 12.52 -1.34 -21.60
N THR A 404 13.62 -1.16 -20.86
CA THR A 404 14.98 -1.32 -21.38
C THR A 404 15.71 -2.49 -20.72
N ALA A 405 16.44 -3.29 -21.49
CA ALA A 405 17.17 -4.46 -20.99
C ALA A 405 18.28 -4.13 -19.96
N ASN A 406 18.71 -2.87 -19.88
CA ASN A 406 19.69 -2.39 -18.90
C ASN A 406 19.08 -2.20 -17.50
N ASN A 407 17.76 -2.34 -17.33
CA ASN A 407 17.13 -2.28 -16.03
C ASN A 407 17.50 -3.54 -15.21
N ILE A 408 18.03 -3.37 -14.00
CA ILE A 408 18.46 -4.47 -13.14
C ILE A 408 17.34 -5.47 -12.80
N VAL A 409 16.08 -5.05 -12.89
CA VAL A 409 14.89 -5.89 -12.68
C VAL A 409 14.08 -6.08 -13.96
N TYR A 410 14.73 -5.99 -15.15
CA TYR A 410 14.08 -6.22 -16.44
C TYR A 410 13.36 -7.57 -16.51
N ASN A 411 13.97 -8.61 -15.95
CA ASN A 411 13.41 -9.97 -15.86
C ASN A 411 12.59 -10.21 -14.59
N GLY A 412 12.11 -9.14 -13.94
CA GLY A 412 11.29 -9.20 -12.73
C GLY A 412 12.09 -9.09 -11.43
N TYR A 413 11.40 -8.69 -10.38
CA TYR A 413 11.90 -8.62 -9.02
C TYR A 413 12.15 -10.01 -8.46
N LYS A 414 13.35 -10.23 -7.95
CA LYS A 414 13.66 -11.38 -7.09
C LYS A 414 13.72 -10.95 -5.65
N TRP A 415 13.50 -11.90 -4.76
CA TRP A 415 13.62 -11.69 -3.33
C TRP A 415 14.79 -12.49 -2.76
N ASN A 416 15.40 -11.97 -1.69
CA ASN A 416 16.31 -12.70 -0.81
C ASN A 416 15.74 -12.53 0.61
N MET A 417 15.76 -13.60 1.41
CA MET A 417 15.26 -13.58 2.78
C MET A 417 15.87 -12.47 3.63
N ALA A 418 17.14 -12.11 3.41
CA ALA A 418 17.81 -11.03 4.14
C ALA A 418 17.05 -9.69 4.02
N HIS A 419 16.39 -9.43 2.89
CA HIS A 419 15.66 -8.18 2.65
C HIS A 419 14.44 -7.97 3.57
N TYR A 420 14.07 -8.95 4.40
CA TYR A 420 13.07 -8.72 5.44
C TYR A 420 13.58 -7.86 6.62
N LEU A 421 14.90 -7.69 6.76
CA LEU A 421 15.50 -6.81 7.76
C LEU A 421 16.58 -5.95 7.10
N ASP A 422 16.75 -4.72 7.55
CA ASP A 422 17.86 -3.88 7.08
C ASP A 422 19.19 -4.36 7.67
N PRO A 423 20.32 -4.26 6.95
CA PRO A 423 21.62 -4.59 7.52
C PRO A 423 21.98 -3.59 8.63
N ILE A 424 22.58 -4.09 9.71
CA ILE A 424 23.28 -3.24 10.67
C ILE A 424 24.53 -2.70 9.97
N ALA A 425 24.77 -1.38 10.09
CA ALA A 425 25.91 -0.72 9.45
C ALA A 425 27.25 -1.33 9.90
N ALA A 426 28.16 -1.56 8.94
CA ALA A 426 29.50 -2.12 9.19
C ALA A 426 30.29 -1.35 10.26
N GLU A 427 30.08 -0.03 10.33
CA GLU A 427 30.73 0.86 11.30
C GLU A 427 30.39 0.51 12.75
N HIS A 428 29.19 0.00 13.02
CA HIS A 428 28.82 -0.44 14.37
C HIS A 428 29.64 -1.66 14.83
N PHE A 429 29.93 -2.59 13.91
CA PHE A 429 30.78 -3.74 14.20
C PHE A 429 32.24 -3.31 14.40
N LEU A 430 32.74 -2.40 13.55
CA LEU A 430 34.11 -1.88 13.66
C LEU A 430 34.34 -1.19 15.01
N VAL A 431 33.44 -0.29 15.42
CA VAL A 431 33.58 0.49 16.67
C VAL A 431 33.47 -0.38 17.92
N THR A 432 32.73 -1.49 17.85
CA THR A 432 32.52 -2.39 19.00
C THR A 432 33.43 -3.62 18.99
N SER A 433 34.19 -3.83 17.92
CA SER A 433 35.19 -4.89 17.81
C SER A 433 36.46 -4.60 18.61
N SER A 434 37.14 -5.66 19.03
CA SER A 434 38.48 -5.61 19.58
C SER A 434 39.53 -5.71 18.46
N GLY A 435 40.41 -4.72 18.34
CA GLY A 435 41.52 -4.76 17.38
C GLY A 435 41.11 -4.75 15.90
N GLY A 436 39.86 -4.36 15.59
CA GLY A 436 39.32 -4.38 14.22
C GLY A 436 38.80 -5.73 13.75
N ASP A 437 38.80 -6.76 14.61
CA ASP A 437 38.22 -8.07 14.32
C ASP A 437 36.69 -8.04 14.46
N LEU A 438 35.97 -7.96 13.33
CA LEU A 438 34.51 -7.86 13.32
C LEU A 438 33.81 -9.00 14.07
N ASP A 439 34.40 -10.21 14.11
CA ASP A 439 33.80 -11.36 14.80
C ASP A 439 33.79 -11.18 16.33
N SER A 440 34.70 -10.36 16.86
CA SER A 440 34.75 -10.01 18.29
C SER A 440 33.70 -8.98 18.71
N SER A 441 32.98 -8.37 17.77
CA SER A 441 31.88 -7.43 18.08
C SER A 441 30.81 -8.12 18.94
N PRO A 442 30.29 -7.49 20.00
CA PRO A 442 29.15 -8.02 20.74
C PRO A 442 27.86 -8.03 19.91
N ILE A 443 27.76 -7.18 18.89
CA ILE A 443 26.63 -7.11 17.96
C ILE A 443 26.72 -8.29 16.99
N TYR A 444 25.58 -8.93 16.67
CA TYR A 444 25.46 -9.86 15.55
C TYR A 444 24.65 -9.23 14.42
N GLN A 445 24.94 -9.61 13.18
CA GLN A 445 24.24 -9.10 11.99
C GLN A 445 22.87 -9.76 11.81
N ASN A 446 21.94 -9.04 11.18
CA ASN A 446 20.67 -9.58 10.75
C ASN A 446 20.87 -10.75 9.76
N PRO A 447 20.05 -11.81 9.81
CA PRO A 447 20.25 -13.01 9.00
C PRO A 447 20.41 -12.72 7.51
N GLY A 448 21.42 -13.34 6.89
CA GLY A 448 21.69 -13.22 5.46
C GLY A 448 22.48 -11.97 5.04
N TRP A 449 22.76 -11.03 5.95
CA TRP A 449 23.60 -9.88 5.65
C TRP A 449 25.06 -10.09 6.09
N PRO A 450 26.05 -9.55 5.34
CA PRO A 450 27.44 -9.54 5.77
C PRO A 450 27.72 -8.42 6.79
N MET A 451 28.79 -8.58 7.59
CA MET A 451 29.27 -7.52 8.50
C MET A 451 30.15 -6.48 7.78
N THR A 452 30.64 -6.80 6.59
CA THR A 452 31.49 -5.92 5.78
C THR A 452 30.67 -4.96 4.92
N GLY A 453 31.13 -3.71 4.80
CA GLY A 453 30.51 -2.71 3.92
C GLY A 453 30.53 -3.11 2.45
N GLY A 454 29.50 -2.71 1.70
CA GLY A 454 29.38 -2.98 0.26
C GLY A 454 29.03 -4.43 -0.11
N GLY A 455 28.80 -5.32 0.88
CA GLY A 455 28.39 -6.68 0.63
C GLY A 455 26.91 -6.80 0.23
N THR A 456 26.59 -7.81 -0.57
CA THR A 456 25.21 -8.18 -0.94
C THR A 456 24.67 -9.24 0.04
N PRO A 457 23.34 -9.42 0.13
CA PRO A 457 22.75 -10.57 0.81
C PRO A 457 23.38 -11.89 0.36
N GLN A 458 23.59 -12.81 1.31
CA GLN A 458 24.13 -14.15 1.10
C GLN A 458 23.04 -15.16 0.70
#